data_AF-A0A6J1RMM4-F1
#
_entry.id   AF-A0A6J1RMM4-F1
#
_cell.length_a   1.000
_cell.length_b   1.000
_cell.length_c   1.000
_cell.angle_alpha   90.00
_cell.angle_beta   90.00
_cell.angle_gamma   90.00
#
_symmetry.space_group_name_H-M   'P 1'
#
loop_
_entity.id
_entity.type
_entity.pdbx_description
1 polymer ?
#
loop_
_entity_poly.entity_id
_entity_poly.type
_entity_poly.pdbx_seq_one_letter_code
_entity_poly.pdbx_strand_id
1 'polypeptide(L)'
;MYSIYAWGSASILTVICVIMDFVPSVPKELIRPEIGVTKCWFNTNEARALYFYLPMSVTVVCNICLFISTALKIVRHKKDTAAHLRSSESRRHDDNKQWFNLYLKLFIVMGINWSMEIISWVFETNSPAYIWYLTDLTNTLQGLIIFIIFVWKEKI
;
A
#
# COMPACT_ATOMS: atom_id res chain seq x y z
N MET A 1 1.92 19.50 2.26
CA MET A 1 0.71 18.75 2.64
C MET A 1 0.93 17.24 2.54
N TYR A 2 1.23 16.68 1.36
CA TYR A 2 1.46 15.22 1.20
C TYR A 2 2.57 14.65 2.08
N SER A 3 3.72 15.34 2.21
CA SER A 3 4.80 14.89 3.09
C SER A 3 4.40 14.84 4.56
N ILE A 4 3.69 15.86 5.04
CA ILE A 4 3.21 15.89 6.43
C ILE A 4 2.23 14.75 6.69
N TYR A 5 1.35 14.47 5.74
CA TYR A 5 0.44 13.33 5.85
C TYR A 5 1.20 12.00 5.92
N ALA A 6 2.11 11.73 4.97
CA ALA A 6 2.85 10.47 4.92
C ALA A 6 3.77 10.26 6.13
N TRP A 7 4.65 11.24 6.41
CA TRP A 7 5.60 11.14 7.52
C TRP A 7 4.91 11.28 8.87
N GLY A 8 3.90 12.15 8.98
CA GLY A 8 3.17 12.37 10.23
C GLY A 8 2.36 11.15 10.64
N SER A 9 1.59 10.55 9.72
CA SER A 9 0.84 9.32 10.02
C SER A 9 1.74 8.17 10.45
N ALA A 10 2.84 7.93 9.72
CA ALA A 10 3.82 6.91 10.08
C ALA A 10 4.44 7.20 11.46
N SER A 11 4.87 8.43 11.71
CA SER A 11 5.48 8.84 12.98
C SER A 11 4.51 8.67 14.15
N ILE A 12 3.24 9.02 13.97
CA ILE A 12 2.20 8.85 15.00
C ILE A 12 2.04 7.37 15.36
N LEU A 13 1.92 6.49 14.35
CA LEU A 13 1.83 5.05 14.58
C LEU A 13 3.06 4.52 15.31
N THR A 14 4.27 4.95 14.91
CA THR A 14 5.51 4.57 15.58
C THR A 14 5.56 5.06 17.03
N VAL A 15 5.17 6.32 17.30
CA VAL A 15 5.13 6.88 18.65
C VAL A 15 4.15 6.10 19.53
N ILE A 16 2.98 5.71 19.00
CA ILE A 16 2.04 4.85 19.72
C ILE A 16 2.70 3.51 20.07
N CYS A 17 3.36 2.84 19.12
CA CYS A 17 4.07 1.59 19.39
C CYS A 17 5.14 1.76 20.49
N VAL A 18 5.94 2.82 20.43
CA VAL A 18 6.98 3.13 21.42
C VAL A 18 6.38 3.39 22.80
N ILE A 19 5.29 4.16 22.89
CA ILE A 19 4.60 4.41 24.15
C ILE A 19 4.09 3.10 24.76
N MET A 20 3.42 2.27 23.94
CA MET A 20 2.85 1.00 24.39
C MET A 20 3.92 -0.01 24.86
N ASP A 21 5.12 0.03 24.27
CA ASP A 21 6.22 -0.86 24.67
C ASP A 21 6.97 -0.36 25.91
N PHE A 22 7.34 0.93 25.93
CA PHE A 22 8.30 1.44 26.91
C PHE A 22 7.69 2.15 28.12
N VAL A 23 6.40 2.53 28.09
CA VAL A 23 5.78 3.21 29.22
C VAL A 23 5.30 2.20 30.27
N PRO A 24 5.86 2.21 31.49
CA PRO A 24 5.51 1.23 32.53
C PRO A 24 4.11 1.45 33.10
N SER A 25 3.55 2.65 32.97
CA SER A 25 2.19 3.00 33.43
C SER A 25 1.08 2.40 32.56
N VAL A 26 1.39 1.83 31.40
CA VAL A 26 0.40 1.19 30.53
C VAL A 26 -0.03 -0.15 31.17
N PRO A 27 -1.33 -0.40 31.37
CA PRO A 27 -1.81 -1.68 31.89
C PRO A 27 -1.26 -2.89 31.12
N LYS A 28 -0.89 -3.95 31.84
CA LYS A 28 -0.40 -5.21 31.23
C LYS A 28 -1.51 -5.99 30.51
N GLU A 29 -2.77 -5.64 30.77
CA GLU A 29 -3.94 -6.24 30.12
C GLU A 29 -4.12 -5.74 28.67
N LEU A 30 -3.48 -4.63 28.29
CA LEU A 30 -3.48 -4.15 26.92
C LEU A 30 -2.48 -4.92 26.06
N ILE A 31 -2.83 -5.09 24.78
CA ILE A 31 -1.98 -5.75 23.79
C ILE A 31 -0.73 -4.87 23.55
N ARG A 32 0.42 -5.34 24.00
CA ARG A 32 1.71 -4.69 23.81
C ARG A 32 2.42 -5.20 22.55
N PRO A 33 3.10 -4.32 21.79
CA PRO A 33 3.91 -4.72 20.63
C PRO A 33 5.02 -5.73 20.95
N GLU A 34 5.72 -5.54 22.08
CA GLU A 34 6.85 -6.34 22.55
C GLU A 34 7.91 -6.54 21.45
N ILE A 35 8.28 -5.45 20.79
CA ILE A 35 9.18 -5.50 19.64
C ILE A 35 10.59 -5.84 20.13
N GLY A 36 11.22 -6.86 19.53
CA GLY A 36 12.61 -7.19 19.85
C GLY A 36 12.81 -8.07 21.08
N VAL A 37 11.74 -8.51 21.75
CA VAL A 37 11.84 -9.35 22.96
C VAL A 37 12.27 -10.78 22.62
N THR A 38 11.59 -11.43 21.67
CA THR A 38 11.90 -12.81 21.23
C THR A 38 12.48 -12.87 19.82
N LYS A 39 12.11 -11.90 18.99
CA LYS A 39 12.50 -11.75 17.58
C LYS A 39 12.56 -10.27 17.25
N CYS A 40 13.30 -9.89 16.22
CA CYS A 40 13.37 -8.51 15.71
C CYS A 40 12.10 -8.09 14.96
N TRP A 41 10.93 -8.34 15.57
CA TRP A 41 9.58 -8.10 15.05
C TRP A 41 8.56 -8.15 16.19
N PHE A 42 7.28 -7.88 15.90
CA PHE A 42 6.17 -8.03 16.85
C PHE A 42 6.12 -9.44 17.45
N ASN A 43 6.07 -9.54 18.79
CA ASN A 43 6.10 -10.82 19.49
C ASN A 43 4.85 -11.66 19.19
N THR A 44 3.67 -11.08 19.37
CA THR A 44 2.37 -11.75 19.22
C THR A 44 1.67 -11.43 17.88
N ASN A 45 0.83 -12.36 17.41
CA ASN A 45 0.03 -12.16 16.20
C ASN A 45 -1.01 -11.06 16.38
N GLU A 46 -1.58 -10.92 17.58
CA GLU A 46 -2.55 -9.87 17.92
C GLU A 46 -1.92 -8.48 17.84
N ALA A 47 -0.71 -8.30 18.38
CA ALA A 47 -0.01 -7.04 18.28
C ALA A 47 0.36 -6.72 16.83
N ARG A 48 0.86 -7.70 16.08
CA ARG A 48 1.14 -7.55 14.65
C ARG A 48 -0.12 -7.15 13.87
N ALA A 49 -1.26 -7.77 14.17
CA ALA A 49 -2.54 -7.45 13.54
C ALA A 49 -2.94 -6.00 13.83
N LEU A 50 -2.91 -5.58 15.10
CA LEU A 50 -3.43 -4.30 15.55
C LEU A 50 -2.54 -3.11 15.14
N TYR A 51 -1.22 -3.24 15.30
CA TYR A 51 -0.29 -2.12 15.10
C TYR A 51 0.28 -2.04 13.69
N PHE A 52 0.26 -3.12 12.91
CA PHE A 52 0.85 -3.16 11.57
C PHE A 52 -0.17 -3.47 10.47
N TYR A 53 -0.81 -4.64 10.50
CA TYR A 53 -1.73 -5.05 9.42
C TYR A 53 -3.02 -4.24 9.39
N LEU A 54 -3.52 -3.75 10.52
CA LEU A 54 -4.73 -2.93 10.56
C LEU A 54 -4.51 -1.57 9.86
N PRO A 55 -3.53 -0.72 10.25
CA PRO A 55 -3.23 0.51 9.50
C PRO A 55 -2.89 0.27 8.01
N MET A 56 -2.17 -0.82 7.72
CA MET A 56 -1.82 -1.21 6.37
C MET A 56 -3.06 -1.56 5.53
N SER A 57 -3.96 -2.38 6.07
CA SER A 57 -5.18 -2.81 5.39
C SER A 57 -6.11 -1.62 5.08
N VAL A 58 -6.25 -0.67 6.01
CA VAL A 58 -6.99 0.58 5.77
C VAL A 58 -6.41 1.33 4.58
N THR A 59 -5.08 1.47 4.53
CA THR A 59 -4.40 2.15 3.41
C THR A 59 -4.61 1.43 2.08
N VAL A 60 -4.52 0.10 2.08
CA VAL A 60 -4.78 -0.73 0.89
C VAL A 60 -6.22 -0.58 0.40
N VAL A 61 -7.20 -0.66 1.29
CA VAL A 61 -8.63 -0.48 0.95
C VAL A 61 -8.87 0.91 0.39
N CYS A 62 -8.34 1.97 1.02
CA CYS A 62 -8.44 3.33 0.49
C CYS A 62 -7.85 3.44 -0.92
N ASN A 63 -6.67 2.85 -1.15
CA ASN A 63 -6.03 2.84 -2.47
C ASN A 63 -6.89 2.12 -3.52
N ILE A 64 -7.49 0.97 -3.19
CA ILE A 64 -8.41 0.24 -4.08
C ILE A 64 -9.62 1.11 -4.43
N CYS A 65 -10.28 1.72 -3.44
CA CYS A 65 -11.45 2.58 -3.66
C CYS A 65 -11.13 3.79 -4.55
N LEU A 66 -9.99 4.45 -4.31
CA LEU A 66 -9.51 5.57 -5.12
C LEU A 66 -9.18 5.14 -6.55
N PHE A 67 -8.55 3.97 -6.72
CA PHE A 67 -8.23 3.42 -8.02
C PHE A 67 -9.50 3.12 -8.83
N ILE A 68 -10.48 2.45 -8.23
CA ILE A 68 -11.78 2.17 -8.86
C ILE A 68 -12.47 3.47 -9.27
N SER A 69 -12.53 4.44 -8.36
CA SER A 69 -13.14 5.75 -8.62
C SER A 69 -12.48 6.48 -9.79
N THR A 70 -11.15 6.41 -9.86
CA THR A 70 -10.36 7.02 -10.94
C THR A 70 -10.62 6.31 -12.27
N ALA A 71 -10.61 4.97 -12.28
CA ALA A 71 -10.91 4.17 -13.46
C ALA A 71 -12.32 4.46 -14.01
N LEU A 72 -13.33 4.49 -13.14
CA LEU A 72 -14.72 4.81 -13.52
C LEU A 72 -14.85 6.22 -14.10
N LYS A 73 -14.19 7.21 -13.49
CA LYS A 73 -14.17 8.59 -14.01
C LYS A 73 -13.55 8.65 -15.40
N ILE A 74 -12.44 7.94 -15.63
CA ILE A 74 -11.78 7.92 -16.93
C ILE A 74 -12.65 7.25 -17.99
N VAL A 75 -13.28 6.12 -17.68
CA VAL A 75 -14.20 5.43 -18.60
C VAL A 75 -15.38 6.33 -18.96
N ARG A 76 -15.97 7.00 -17.96
CA ARG A 76 -17.07 7.95 -18.18
C ARG A 76 -16.64 9.14 -19.03
N HIS A 77 -15.50 9.76 -18.73
CA HIS A 77 -14.96 10.85 -19.53
C HIS A 77 -14.66 10.44 -20.97
N LYS A 78 -14.13 9.23 -21.20
CA LYS A 78 -13.93 8.72 -22.57
C LYS A 78 -15.24 8.56 -23.32
N LYS A 79 -16.31 8.09 -22.66
CA LYS A 79 -17.63 7.92 -23.26
C LYS A 79 -18.31 9.26 -23.59
N ASP A 80 -18.25 10.22 -22.68
CA ASP A 80 -18.87 11.54 -22.87
C ASP A 80 -18.11 12.39 -23.91
N THR A 81 -16.79 12.26 -23.98
CA THR A 81 -15.96 13.02 -24.94
C THR A 81 -16.08 12.46 -26.37
N ALA A 82 -16.24 11.14 -26.53
CA ALA A 82 -16.52 10.52 -27.84
C ALA A 82 -17.84 11.02 -28.46
N ALA A 83 -18.77 11.52 -27.65
CA ALA A 83 -20.03 12.12 -28.11
C ALA A 83 -19.90 13.62 -28.47
N HIS A 84 -18.85 14.33 -28.03
CA HIS A 84 -18.70 15.78 -28.17
C HIS A 84 -17.26 16.20 -28.55
N LEU A 85 -16.99 16.32 -29.87
CA LEU A 85 -15.94 17.14 -30.51
C LEU A 85 -14.46 16.62 -30.60
N ARG A 86 -14.02 16.49 -31.87
CA ARG A 86 -12.78 15.89 -32.40
C ARG A 86 -11.50 16.78 -32.46
N SER A 87 -11.44 17.97 -31.87
CA SER A 87 -10.39 18.96 -32.23
C SER A 87 -9.44 19.42 -31.10
N SER A 88 -9.90 19.45 -29.83
CA SER A 88 -9.07 19.87 -28.68
C SER A 88 -8.55 18.69 -27.83
N GLU A 89 -8.90 17.47 -28.22
CA GLU A 89 -8.92 16.28 -27.35
C GLU A 89 -7.56 15.60 -27.17
N SER A 90 -6.68 15.68 -28.17
CA SER A 90 -5.41 14.93 -28.17
C SER A 90 -4.53 15.21 -26.95
N ARG A 91 -4.35 16.48 -26.56
CA ARG A 91 -3.49 16.84 -25.40
C ARG A 91 -4.11 16.44 -24.06
N ARG A 92 -5.40 16.69 -23.86
CA ARG A 92 -6.10 16.41 -22.59
C ARG A 92 -6.37 14.91 -22.37
N HIS A 93 -6.56 14.15 -23.45
CA HIS A 93 -6.67 12.70 -23.41
C HIS A 93 -5.34 12.04 -23.02
N ASP A 94 -4.22 12.56 -23.53
CA ASP A 94 -2.90 12.01 -23.25
C ASP A 94 -2.48 12.25 -21.79
N ASP A 95 -2.76 13.44 -21.25
CA ASP A 95 -2.54 13.74 -19.83
C ASP A 95 -3.33 12.78 -18.92
N ASN A 96 -4.64 12.62 -19.14
CA ASN A 96 -5.49 11.72 -18.36
C ASN A 96 -5.03 10.25 -18.47
N LYS A 97 -4.54 9.83 -19.64
CA LYS A 97 -4.01 8.48 -19.87
C LYS A 97 -2.66 8.29 -19.16
N GLN A 98 -1.79 9.29 -19.15
CA GLN A 98 -0.54 9.26 -18.40
C GLN A 98 -0.78 9.18 -16.89
N TRP A 99 -1.68 10.02 -16.36
CA TRP A 99 -2.08 9.98 -14.95
C TRP A 99 -2.70 8.62 -14.58
N PHE A 100 -3.61 8.10 -15.40
CA PHE A 100 -4.16 6.76 -15.20
C PHE A 100 -3.10 5.67 -15.18
N ASN A 101 -2.17 5.70 -16.14
CA ASN A 101 -1.12 4.70 -16.23
C ASN A 101 -0.17 4.80 -15.04
N LEU A 102 0.08 6.00 -14.53
CA LEU A 102 0.83 6.23 -13.30
C LEU A 102 0.09 5.68 -12.07
N TYR A 103 -1.21 5.94 -11.93
CA TYR A 103 -2.03 5.39 -10.84
C TYR A 103 -2.15 3.86 -10.91
N LEU A 104 -2.30 3.29 -12.11
CA LEU A 104 -2.29 1.84 -12.34
C LEU A 104 -0.95 1.23 -11.91
N LYS A 105 0.17 1.83 -12.31
CA LYS A 105 1.51 1.40 -11.89
C LYS A 105 1.67 1.45 -10.38
N LEU A 106 1.24 2.54 -9.73
CA LEU A 106 1.24 2.66 -8.27
C LEU A 106 0.37 1.60 -7.60
N PHE A 107 -0.82 1.33 -8.15
CA PHE A 107 -1.74 0.32 -7.63
C PHE A 107 -1.17 -1.10 -7.72
N ILE A 108 -0.58 -1.47 -8.85
CA ILE A 108 0.01 -2.80 -9.04
C ILE A 108 1.19 -3.00 -8.09
N VAL A 109 2.10 -2.03 -8.03
CA VAL A 109 3.37 -2.19 -7.27
C VAL A 109 3.15 -2.13 -5.77
N MET A 110 2.25 -1.26 -5.29
CA MET A 110 1.99 -1.11 -3.87
C MET A 110 0.78 -1.96 -3.45
N GLY A 111 -0.38 -1.75 -4.07
CA GLY A 111 -1.64 -2.39 -3.68
C GLY A 111 -1.61 -3.90 -3.71
N ILE A 112 -1.14 -4.52 -4.81
CA ILE A 112 -1.11 -5.98 -4.92
C ILE A 112 -0.09 -6.58 -3.96
N ASN A 113 1.12 -6.02 -3.89
CA ASN A 113 2.17 -6.54 -3.00
C ASN A 113 1.73 -6.53 -1.52
N TRP A 114 1.20 -5.39 -1.05
CA TRP A 114 0.71 -5.27 0.33
C TRP A 114 -0.55 -6.11 0.58
N SER A 115 -1.40 -6.32 -0.43
CA SER A 115 -2.54 -7.25 -0.31
C SER A 115 -2.08 -8.69 -0.14
N MET A 116 -1.09 -9.11 -0.94
CA MET A 116 -0.53 -10.47 -0.86
C MET A 116 0.16 -10.72 0.49
N GLU A 117 0.82 -9.72 1.07
CA GLU A 117 1.35 -9.78 2.46
C GLU A 117 0.26 -10.02 3.50
N ILE A 118 -0.87 -9.31 3.41
CA ILE A 118 -2.00 -9.51 4.32
C ILE A 118 -2.58 -10.92 4.15
N ILE A 119 -2.73 -11.40 2.91
CA ILE A 119 -3.23 -12.75 2.63
C ILE A 119 -2.24 -13.79 3.18
N SER A 120 -0.94 -13.61 2.94
CA SER A 120 0.13 -14.48 3.45
C SER A 120 0.03 -14.65 4.96
N TRP A 121 -0.11 -13.54 5.68
CA TRP A 121 -0.29 -13.55 7.13
C TRP A 121 -1.56 -14.27 7.59
N VAL A 122 -2.71 -14.03 6.94
CA VAL A 122 -3.98 -14.68 7.30
C VAL A 122 -3.94 -16.19 7.10
N PHE A 123 -3.22 -16.66 6.06
CA PHE A 123 -3.19 -18.07 5.66
C PHE A 123 -1.88 -18.78 6.05
N GLU A 124 -1.01 -18.14 6.84
CA GLU A 124 0.31 -18.64 7.25
C GLU A 124 0.22 -20.05 7.89
N THR A 125 -0.79 -20.30 8.71
CA THR A 125 -0.97 -21.59 9.41
C THR A 125 -1.58 -22.69 8.56
N ASN A 126 -2.26 -22.34 7.46
CA ASN A 126 -3.06 -23.27 6.66
C ASN A 126 -2.43 -23.59 5.30
N SER A 127 -1.35 -22.91 4.94
CA SER A 127 -0.72 -23.00 3.63
C SER A 127 0.76 -23.39 3.73
N PRO A 128 1.26 -24.27 2.86
CA PRO A 128 2.68 -24.55 2.77
C PRO A 128 3.51 -23.29 2.48
N ALA A 129 4.67 -23.16 3.11
CA ALA A 129 5.55 -21.99 2.99
C ALA A 129 5.96 -21.66 1.54
N TYR A 130 6.09 -22.66 0.66
CA TYR A 130 6.50 -22.45 -0.73
C TYR A 130 5.53 -21.59 -1.55
N ILE A 131 4.25 -21.51 -1.15
CA ILE A 131 3.25 -20.68 -1.84
C ILE A 131 3.58 -19.19 -1.69
N TRP A 132 4.22 -18.82 -0.58
CA TRP A 132 4.54 -17.43 -0.25
C TRP A 132 5.90 -16.98 -0.80
N TYR A 133 6.78 -17.90 -1.20
CA TYR A 133 8.12 -17.55 -1.72
C TYR A 133 8.09 -16.57 -2.89
N LEU A 134 7.11 -16.69 -3.79
CA LEU A 134 6.98 -15.75 -4.91
C LEU A 134 6.59 -14.34 -4.42
N THR A 135 5.68 -14.27 -3.45
CA THR A 135 5.25 -13.01 -2.82
C THR A 135 6.41 -12.39 -2.05
N ASP A 136 7.10 -13.16 -1.22
CA ASP A 136 8.23 -12.69 -0.41
C ASP A 136 9.39 -12.20 -1.30
N LEU A 137 9.64 -12.89 -2.42
CA LEU A 137 10.62 -12.46 -3.41
C LEU A 137 10.22 -11.13 -4.06
N THR A 138 8.95 -11.00 -4.44
CA THR A 138 8.42 -9.76 -5.03
C THR A 138 8.49 -8.61 -4.04
N ASN A 139 8.18 -8.87 -2.77
CA ASN A 139 8.26 -7.91 -1.68
C ASN A 139 9.71 -7.45 -1.45
N THR A 140 10.66 -8.39 -1.43
CA THR A 140 12.10 -8.09 -1.29
C THR A 140 12.64 -7.28 -2.47
N LEU A 141 12.18 -7.58 -3.70
CA LEU A 141 12.56 -6.87 -4.93
C LEU A 141 11.73 -5.61 -5.18
N GLN A 142 10.79 -5.25 -4.30
CA GLN A 142 9.85 -4.15 -4.54
C GLN A 142 10.57 -2.83 -4.84
N GLY A 143 11.68 -2.55 -4.13
CA GLY A 143 12.51 -1.37 -4.39
C GLY A 143 13.08 -1.33 -5.81
N LEU A 144 13.56 -2.47 -6.32
CA LEU A 144 14.06 -2.61 -7.70
C LEU A 144 12.93 -2.44 -8.72
N ILE A 145 11.75 -3.02 -8.46
CA ILE A 145 10.57 -2.90 -9.32
C ILE A 145 10.14 -1.44 -9.43
N ILE A 146 10.07 -0.70 -8.31
CA ILE A 146 9.76 0.74 -8.28
C ILE A 146 10.80 1.51 -9.11
N PHE A 147 12.09 1.23 -8.92
CA PHE A 147 13.15 1.88 -9.66
C PHE A 147 13.00 1.70 -11.18
N ILE A 148 12.76 0.47 -11.64
CA ILE A 148 12.55 0.18 -13.07
C ILE A 148 11.34 0.93 -13.61
N ILE A 149 10.23 0.97 -12.87
CA ILE A 149 8.97 1.55 -13.33
C ILE A 149 8.99 3.09 -13.40
N PHE A 150 9.64 3.73 -12.43
CA PHE A 150 9.60 5.20 -12.26
C PHE A 150 10.87 5.91 -12.68
N VAL A 151 12.05 5.28 -12.52
CA VAL A 151 13.35 5.90 -12.82
C VAL A 151 13.85 5.44 -14.17
N TRP A 152 13.83 4.13 -14.44
CA TRP A 152 14.25 3.56 -15.71
C TRP A 152 13.14 3.62 -16.76
N LYS A 153 12.63 4.82 -17.01
CA LYS A 153 11.82 5.09 -18.20
C LYS A 153 12.72 5.64 -19.30
N GLU A 154 12.63 5.08 -20.50
CA GLU A 154 13.12 5.78 -21.69
C GLU A 154 12.41 7.13 -21.76
N LYS A 155 13.21 8.20 -21.80
CA LYS A 155 12.72 9.52 -22.17
C LYS A 155 12.32 9.44 -23.64
N ILE A 156 11.03 9.58 -23.92
CA ILE A 156 10.53 9.91 -25.26
C ILE A 156 10.84 11.39 -25.50
#